data_AF-A0A1Z9RHW6-F1
#
_entry.id   AF-A0A1Z9RHW6-F1
#
_cell.length_a   1.000
_cell.length_b   1.000
_cell.length_c   1.000
_cell.angle_alpha   90.00
_cell.angle_beta   90.00
_cell.angle_gamma   90.00
#
_symmetry.space_group_name_H-M   'P 1'
#
loop_
_entity.id
_entity.type
_entity.pdbx_description
1 polymer ?
#
loop_
_entity_poly.entity_id
_entity_poly.type
_entity_poly.pdbx_seq_one_letter_code
_entity_poly.pdbx_strand_id
1 'polypeptide(L)' 'MLKILIFFLFFLFLLFFGYANNQNVELVIFPEKLISLPLYLFFFLNLAIGIILASIYNIFKKKND' A
#
# COMPACT_ATOMS: atom_id res chain seq x y z
N MET A 1 11.39 -19.60 -11.12
CA MET A 1 11.01 -18.74 -12.27
C MET A 1 9.67 -18.02 -12.05
N LEU A 2 8.54 -18.73 -11.86
CA LEU A 2 7.21 -18.09 -11.75
C LEU A 2 7.09 -17.03 -10.63
N LYS A 3 7.60 -17.31 -9.43
CA LYS A 3 7.54 -16.33 -8.31
C LYS A 3 8.26 -15.03 -8.63
N ILE A 4 9.44 -15.11 -9.24
CA ILE A 4 10.26 -13.95 -9.62
C ILE A 4 9.52 -13.12 -10.66
N LEU A 5 8.92 -13.78 -11.66
CA LEU A 5 8.11 -13.12 -12.68
C LEU A 5 6.91 -12.37 -12.06
N ILE A 6 6.21 -13.00 -11.11
CA ILE A 6 5.08 -12.36 -10.41
C ILE A 6 5.56 -11.12 -9.64
N PHE A 7 6.67 -11.20 -8.90
CA PHE A 7 7.22 -10.04 -8.19
C PHE A 7 7.63 -8.92 -9.15
N PHE A 8 8.26 -9.26 -10.27
CA PHE A 8 8.64 -8.28 -11.28
C PHE A 8 7.40 -7.58 -11.88
N LEU A 9 6.38 -8.34 -12.29
CA LEU A 9 5.14 -7.78 -12.83
C LEU A 9 4.40 -6.92 -11.81
N PHE A 10 4.37 -7.34 -10.54
CA PHE A 10 3.78 -6.56 -9.47
C PHE A 10 4.53 -5.24 -9.25
N PHE A 11 5.87 -5.27 -9.23
CA PHE A 11 6.68 -4.06 -9.12
C PHE A 11 6.43 -3.10 -10.29
N LEU A 12 6.37 -3.64 -11.52
CA LEU A 12 6.07 -2.86 -12.71
C LEU A 12 4.67 -2.22 -12.63
N PHE A 13 3.68 -2.98 -12.17
CA PHE A 13 2.33 -2.48 -11.91
C PHE A 13 2.34 -1.31 -10.94
N LEU A 14 3.04 -1.41 -9.80
CA LEU A 14 3.13 -0.32 -8.83
C LEU A 14 3.73 0.95 -9.48
N LEU A 15 4.78 0.79 -10.27
CA LEU A 15 5.45 1.91 -10.94
C LEU A 15 4.52 2.61 -11.95
N PHE A 16 3.84 1.85 -12.81
CA PHE A 16 2.88 2.40 -13.76
C PHE A 16 1.64 2.98 -13.09
N PHE A 17 1.16 2.35 -12.01
CA PHE A 17 0.05 2.88 -11.23
C PHE A 17 0.39 4.27 -10.67
N GLY A 18 1.60 4.43 -10.13
CA GLY A 18 2.11 5.71 -9.65
C GLY A 18 2.14 6.76 -10.75
N TYR A 19 2.75 6.43 -11.90
CA TYR A 19 2.85 7.34 -13.03
C TYR A 19 1.49 7.79 -13.58
N ALA A 20 0.51 6.87 -13.66
CA ALA A 20 -0.80 7.14 -14.23
C ALA A 20 -1.77 7.87 -13.29
N ASN A 21 -1.57 7.83 -11.97
CA ASN A 21 -2.55 8.28 -10.98
C ASN A 21 -2.06 9.45 -10.12
N ASN A 22 -1.61 10.52 -10.76
CA ASN A 22 -1.12 11.74 -10.09
C ASN A 22 -2.22 12.67 -9.58
N GLN A 23 -3.49 12.32 -9.79
CA GLN A 23 -4.61 13.08 -9.25
C GLN A 23 -4.64 13.05 -7.72
N ASN A 24 -5.07 14.15 -7.11
CA ASN A 24 -5.20 14.24 -5.67
C ASN A 24 -6.51 13.63 -5.18
N VAL A 25 -6.47 13.09 -3.97
CA VAL A 25 -7.62 12.73 -3.15
C VAL A 25 -7.64 13.58 -1.89
N GLU A 26 -8.83 13.97 -1.47
CA GLU A 26 -9.05 14.68 -0.23
C GLU A 26 -9.41 13.69 0.88
N LEU A 27 -8.69 13.77 1.98
CA LEU A 27 -8.93 12.99 3.19
C LEU A 27 -9.40 13.93 4.29
N VAL A 28 -10.56 13.61 4.86
CA VAL A 28 -11.06 14.29 6.05
C VAL A 28 -10.49 13.59 7.27
N ILE A 29 -9.61 14.28 8.01
CA ILE A 29 -9.08 13.79 9.27
C ILE A 29 -9.78 14.53 10.41
N PHE A 30 -10.31 13.78 11.38
CA PHE A 30 -10.92 14.37 12.56
C PHE A 30 -9.91 15.24 13.34
N PRO A 31 -10.27 16.43 13.83
CA PRO A 31 -11.59 17.08 13.78
C PRO A 31 -11.70 18.09 12.63
N GLU A 32 -11.90 17.62 11.39
CA GLU A 32 -12.17 18.43 10.18
C GLU A 32 -10.95 19.09 9.51
N LYS A 33 -9.80 18.42 9.51
CA LYS A 33 -8.68 18.81 8.65
C LYS A 33 -8.76 18.10 7.30
N LEU A 34 -8.88 18.88 6.22
CA LEU A 34 -8.71 18.36 4.86
C LEU A 34 -7.21 18.20 4.56
N ILE A 35 -6.82 17.00 4.16
CA ILE A 35 -5.50 16.72 3.63
C ILE A 35 -5.65 16.28 2.18
N SER A 36 -5.04 17.03 1.27
CA SER A 36 -4.92 16.63 -0.13
C SER A 36 -3.65 15.81 -0.30
N LEU A 37 -3.77 14.61 -0.87
CA LEU A 37 -2.65 13.71 -1.14
C LEU A 37 -2.79 13.11 -2.54
N PRO A 38 -1.69 12.89 -3.29
CA PRO A 38 -1.77 12.13 -4.53
C PRO A 38 -2.35 10.73 -4.30
N LEU A 39 -3.27 10.30 -5.18
CA LEU A 39 -3.96 9.01 -5.10
C LEU A 39 -2.96 7.84 -5.03
N TYR A 40 -1.90 7.89 -5.82
CA TYR A 40 -0.86 6.86 -5.78
C TYR A 40 -0.18 6.76 -4.42
N LEU A 41 0.06 7.90 -3.76
CA LEU A 41 0.70 7.94 -2.46
C LEU A 41 -0.24 7.40 -1.38
N PHE A 42 -1.53 7.74 -1.46
CA PHE A 42 -2.56 7.15 -0.61
C PHE A 42 -2.61 5.62 -0.76
N PHE A 43 -2.60 5.12 -1.99
CA PHE A 43 -2.59 3.69 -2.27
C PHE A 43 -1.36 2.97 -1.69
N PHE A 44 -0.15 3.49 -1.91
CA PHE A 44 1.07 2.87 -1.39
C PHE A 44 1.13 2.88 0.14
N LEU A 45 0.62 3.94 0.79
CA LEU A 45 0.53 3.99 2.24
C LEU A 45 -0.37 2.87 2.79
N ASN A 46 -1.55 2.68 2.19
CA ASN A 46 -2.46 1.59 2.56
C ASN A 46 -1.84 0.21 2.31
N LEU A 47 -1.13 0.02 1.19
CA LEU A 47 -0.41 -1.22 0.91
C LEU A 47 0.64 -1.52 1.99
N ALA A 48 1.44 -0.52 2.37
CA ALA A 48 2.47 -0.66 3.39
C ALA A 48 1.86 -1.02 4.76
N ILE A 49 0.77 -0.36 5.16
CA ILE A 49 0.04 -0.69 6.39
C ILE A 49 -0.45 -2.14 6.36
N GLY A 50 -1.04 -2.57 5.25
CA GLY A 50 -1.49 -3.96 5.08
C GLY A 50 -0.36 -4.98 5.24
N ILE A 51 0.81 -4.72 4.65
CA ILE A 51 2.00 -5.58 4.77
C ILE A 51 2.48 -5.65 6.23
N ILE A 52 2.52 -4.51 6.93
CA ILE A 52 2.93 -4.45 8.33
C ILE A 52 1.97 -5.26 9.20
N LEU A 53 0.65 -5.07 9.05
CA LEU A 53 -0.36 -5.80 9.81
C LEU A 53 -0.30 -7.31 9.55
N ALA A 54 -0.18 -7.72 8.28
CA ALA A 54 -0.04 -9.13 7.93
C ALA A 54 1.24 -9.75 8.52
N SER A 55 2.34 -9.00 8.54
CA SER A 55 3.61 -9.43 9.13
C SER A 55 3.48 -9.60 10.64
N ILE A 56 2.87 -8.63 11.34
CA ILE A 56 2.58 -8.70 12.77
C ILE A 56 1.72 -9.93 13.08
N TYR A 57 0.61 -10.11 12.36
CA TYR A 57 -0.27 -11.27 12.54
C TYR A 57 0.50 -12.59 12.40
N ASN A 58 1.34 -12.71 11.37
CA ASN A 58 2.09 -13.94 11.13
C ASN A 58 3.13 -14.22 12.24
N ILE A 59 3.76 -13.18 12.79
CA ILE A 59 4.68 -13.31 13.94
C ILE A 59 3.94 -13.83 15.18
N PHE A 60 2.78 -13.25 15.49
CA PHE A 60 2.00 -13.68 16.67
C PHE A 60 1.39 -15.07 16.48
N LYS A 61 0.92 -15.41 15.27
CA LYS A 61 0.42 -16.75 14.96
C LYS A 61 1.51 -17.80 15.19
N LYS A 62 2.70 -17.60 14.64
CA LYS A 62 3.83 -18.54 14.80
C LYS A 62 4.29 -18.72 16.25
N LYS A 63 4.02 -17.76 17.13
CA LYS A 63 4.36 -17.84 18.57
C LYS A 63 3.37 -18.71 19.36
N ASN A 64 2.18 -18.94 18.82
CA ASN A 64 1.10 -19.70 19.47
C ASN A 64 1.00 -21.16 18.97
N ASP A 65 1.81 -21.54 17.97
CA ASP A 65 1.99 -22.91 17.45
C ASP A 65 3.25 -23.53 18.06
#